data_AF-A0A7S1FWZ7-F1
#
_entry.id   AF-A0A7S1FWZ7-F1
#
_cell.length_a   1.000
_cell.length_b   1.000
_cell.length_c   1.000
_cell.angle_alpha   90.00
_cell.angle_beta   90.00
_cell.angle_gamma   90.00
#
_symmetry.space_group_name_H-M   'P 1'
#
loop_
_entity.id
_entity.type
_entity.pdbx_description
1 polymer ?
#
loop_
_entity_poly.entity_id
_entity_poly.type
_entity_poly.pdbx_seq_one_letter_code
_entity_poly.pdbx_strand_id
1 'polypeptide(L)'
;NSTEAKAIEEDAVLVEELLSAGVSLERTVELFRNRIDETDINRIARKLFAPEKAPDNAPSASLENLGKRILERSATAGRDEIFMDGYISHLAEEAPEDLLDPILMTIMRDPVVLSSGLVLDRNTVLDANTGKLKFKTCPFTRQKLKNEVYPIMFFKKRLVDFK
;
A
#
# COMPACT_ATOMS: atom_id res chain seq x y z
N ASN A 1 -14.27 -15.10 -31.84
CA ASN A 1 -13.08 -15.60 -31.12
C ASN A 1 -11.75 -15.11 -31.68
N SER A 2 -11.54 -14.98 -33.01
CA SER A 2 -10.26 -14.46 -33.55
C SER A 2 -10.16 -12.92 -33.60
N THR A 3 -11.29 -12.20 -33.70
CA THR A 3 -11.35 -10.74 -33.84
C THR A 3 -11.26 -10.00 -32.50
N GLU A 4 -11.83 -10.59 -31.45
CA GLU A 4 -11.93 -9.99 -30.11
C GLU A 4 -10.60 -10.05 -29.36
N ALA A 5 -9.87 -11.17 -29.49
CA ALA A 5 -8.51 -11.31 -28.97
C ALA A 5 -7.53 -10.31 -29.62
N LYS A 6 -7.73 -10.02 -30.91
CA LYS A 6 -6.91 -9.07 -31.65
C LYS A 6 -7.14 -7.62 -31.21
N ALA A 7 -8.39 -7.26 -30.91
CA ALA A 7 -8.75 -5.94 -30.40
C ALA A 7 -8.18 -5.67 -29.00
N ILE A 8 -8.17 -6.69 -28.13
CA ILE A 8 -7.59 -6.60 -26.78
C ILE A 8 -6.07 -6.42 -26.86
N GLU A 9 -5.41 -7.09 -27.81
CA GLU A 9 -3.96 -6.96 -28.03
C GLU A 9 -3.59 -5.58 -28.58
N GLU A 10 -4.38 -5.02 -29.52
CA GLU A 10 -4.23 -3.65 -30.01
C GLU A 10 -4.44 -2.60 -28.90
N ASP A 11 -5.43 -2.81 -28.03
CA ASP A 11 -5.71 -1.91 -26.91
C ASP A 11 -4.61 -1.96 -25.85
N ALA A 12 -3.97 -3.10 -25.63
CA ALA A 12 -2.85 -3.25 -24.71
C ALA A 12 -1.61 -2.46 -25.17
N VAL A 13 -1.33 -2.47 -26.47
CA VAL A 13 -0.24 -1.68 -27.07
C VAL A 13 -0.52 -0.19 -26.92
N LEU A 14 -1.76 0.25 -27.15
CA LEU A 14 -2.14 1.66 -27.04
C LEU A 14 -2.06 2.16 -25.59
N VAL A 15 -2.41 1.32 -24.62
CA VAL A 15 -2.22 1.59 -23.17
C VAL A 15 -0.75 1.78 -22.84
N GLU A 16 0.13 0.91 -23.35
CA GLU A 16 1.58 1.00 -23.14
C GLU A 16 2.17 2.29 -23.74
N GLU A 17 1.76 2.69 -24.94
CA GLU A 17 2.20 3.94 -25.57
C GLU A 17 1.77 5.19 -24.77
N LEU A 18 0.52 5.23 -24.30
CA LEU A 18 0.00 6.37 -23.52
C LEU A 18 0.73 6.53 -22.20
N LEU A 19 0.97 5.43 -21.49
CA LEU A 19 1.71 5.43 -20.24
C LEU A 19 3.16 5.85 -20.47
N SER A 20 3.80 5.37 -21.55
CA SER A 20 5.15 5.78 -21.95
C SER A 20 5.24 7.26 -22.33
N ALA A 21 4.17 7.82 -22.89
CA ALA A 21 4.05 9.25 -23.21
C ALA A 21 3.76 10.14 -21.99
N GLY A 22 3.65 9.56 -20.79
CA GLY A 22 3.45 10.29 -19.54
C GLY A 22 1.99 10.62 -19.22
N VAL A 23 1.02 9.98 -19.88
CA VAL A 23 -0.40 10.09 -19.50
C VAL A 23 -0.60 9.37 -18.17
N SER A 24 -1.33 10.00 -17.24
CA SER A 24 -1.56 9.42 -15.91
C SER A 24 -2.34 8.10 -15.99
N LEU A 25 -2.07 7.21 -15.04
CA LEU A 25 -2.74 5.91 -14.94
C LEU A 25 -4.26 6.08 -14.82
N GLU A 26 -4.71 7.00 -13.99
CA GLU A 26 -6.12 7.35 -13.80
C GLU A 26 -6.78 7.74 -15.14
N ARG A 27 -6.08 8.57 -15.93
CA ARG A 27 -6.58 9.00 -17.23
C ARG A 27 -6.62 7.87 -18.25
N THR A 28 -5.68 6.94 -18.18
CA THR A 28 -5.63 5.76 -19.03
C THR A 28 -6.75 4.78 -18.68
N VAL A 29 -7.02 4.55 -17.40
CA VAL A 29 -8.17 3.74 -16.94
C VAL A 29 -9.51 4.33 -17.41
N GLU A 30 -9.66 5.66 -17.38
CA GLU A 30 -10.86 6.31 -17.90
C GLU A 30 -11.07 6.07 -19.41
N LEU A 31 -10.01 6.15 -20.20
CA LEU A 31 -10.07 6.00 -21.67
C LEU A 31 -10.44 4.57 -22.09
N PHE A 32 -10.10 3.57 -21.27
CA PHE A 32 -10.27 2.15 -21.58
C PHE A 32 -11.30 1.42 -20.72
N ARG A 33 -12.09 2.13 -19.88
CA ARG A 33 -13.04 1.62 -18.87
C ARG A 33 -13.98 0.48 -19.30
N ASN A 34 -14.19 0.26 -20.60
CA ASN A 34 -15.05 -0.81 -21.15
C ASN A 34 -14.37 -1.65 -22.24
N ARG A 35 -13.08 -1.46 -22.46
CA ARG A 35 -12.29 -2.08 -23.55
C ARG A 35 -11.24 -3.04 -23.00
N ILE A 36 -10.60 -2.65 -21.91
CA ILE A 36 -9.65 -3.46 -21.15
C ILE A 36 -9.99 -3.36 -19.67
N ASP A 37 -9.85 -4.47 -18.96
CA ASP A 37 -10.05 -4.50 -17.51
C ASP A 37 -8.98 -3.67 -16.79
N GLU A 38 -9.37 -2.94 -15.75
CA GLU A 38 -8.45 -2.11 -14.97
C GLU A 38 -7.26 -2.90 -14.40
N THR A 39 -7.45 -4.18 -14.08
CA THR A 39 -6.38 -5.07 -13.64
C THR A 39 -5.33 -5.32 -14.73
N ASP A 40 -5.73 -5.37 -15.99
CA ASP A 40 -4.84 -5.51 -17.14
C ASP A 40 -4.06 -4.22 -17.42
N ILE A 41 -4.71 -3.05 -17.30
CA ILE A 41 -4.04 -1.74 -17.40
C ILE A 41 -2.98 -1.59 -16.31
N ASN A 42 -3.34 -1.94 -15.07
CA ASN A 42 -2.41 -1.93 -13.94
C ASN A 42 -1.24 -2.91 -14.14
N ARG A 43 -1.49 -4.06 -14.77
CA ARG A 43 -0.44 -5.03 -15.13
C ARG A 43 0.52 -4.47 -16.19
N ILE A 44 0.01 -3.78 -17.21
CA ILE A 44 0.82 -3.12 -18.24
C ILE A 44 1.66 -2.00 -17.62
N ALA A 45 1.05 -1.13 -16.81
CA ALA A 45 1.74 -0.07 -16.09
C ALA A 45 2.85 -0.61 -15.19
N ARG A 46 2.57 -1.68 -14.44
CA ARG A 46 3.59 -2.36 -13.62
C ARG A 46 4.73 -2.92 -14.46
N LYS A 47 4.49 -3.46 -15.64
CA LYS A 47 5.57 -3.96 -16.52
C LYS A 47 6.43 -2.82 -17.08
N LEU A 48 5.81 -1.71 -17.45
CA LEU A 48 6.46 -0.52 -18.00
C LEU A 48 7.30 0.25 -16.98
N PHE A 49 6.76 0.37 -15.76
CA PHE A 49 7.37 1.17 -14.69
C PHE A 49 8.09 0.31 -13.65
N ALA A 50 7.99 -1.03 -13.72
CA ALA A 50 8.89 -1.89 -12.95
C ALA A 50 10.31 -1.72 -13.49
N PRO A 51 11.31 -1.52 -12.62
CA PRO A 51 12.70 -1.65 -13.05
C PRO A 51 12.88 -3.06 -13.63
N GLU A 52 13.49 -3.16 -14.81
CA GLU A 52 13.48 -4.31 -15.74
C GLU A 52 13.91 -5.69 -15.20
N LYS A 53 14.22 -5.82 -13.90
CA LYS A 53 14.32 -7.12 -13.20
C LYS A 53 14.23 -6.88 -11.70
N ALA A 54 13.06 -7.10 -11.11
CA ALA A 54 13.04 -7.57 -9.74
C ALA A 54 13.65 -8.98 -9.75
N PRO A 55 14.78 -9.24 -9.06
CA PRO A 55 15.38 -10.58 -9.06
C PRO A 55 14.39 -11.59 -8.47
N ASP A 56 14.37 -12.84 -8.94
CA ASP A 56 13.52 -13.94 -8.43
C ASP A 56 13.74 -14.23 -6.92
N ASN A 57 14.78 -13.62 -6.36
CA ASN A 57 15.22 -13.64 -4.98
C ASN A 57 14.94 -12.31 -4.23
N ALA A 58 14.16 -11.41 -4.84
CA ALA A 58 13.51 -10.30 -4.15
C ALA A 58 12.64 -10.91 -3.05
N PRO A 59 12.96 -10.64 -1.78
CA PRO A 59 12.27 -11.31 -0.69
C PRO A 59 10.80 -10.90 -0.74
N SER A 60 9.90 -11.88 -0.85
CA SER A 60 8.46 -11.71 -0.56
C SER A 60 8.23 -11.44 0.94
N ALA A 61 9.19 -10.84 1.62
CA ALA A 61 9.36 -10.98 3.04
C ALA A 61 9.16 -9.62 3.69
N SER A 62 8.07 -9.54 4.47
CA SER A 62 7.91 -8.68 5.64
C SER A 62 9.22 -7.98 6.04
N LEU A 63 9.17 -6.64 6.15
CA LEU A 63 10.24 -5.76 6.62
C LEU A 63 11.10 -6.35 7.76
N GLU A 64 10.52 -7.17 8.65
CA GLU A 64 11.23 -7.88 9.72
C GLU A 64 12.34 -8.84 9.22
N ASN A 65 12.06 -9.63 8.17
CA ASN A 65 13.04 -10.56 7.59
C ASN A 65 14.13 -9.82 6.80
N LEU A 66 13.82 -8.66 6.24
CA LEU A 66 14.74 -7.83 5.48
C LEU A 66 15.73 -7.11 6.40
N GLY A 67 15.24 -6.51 7.50
CA GLY A 67 16.08 -5.90 8.53
C GLY A 67 17.07 -6.89 9.15
N LYS A 68 16.64 -8.15 9.34
CA LYS A 68 17.51 -9.23 9.79
C LYS A 68 18.64 -9.53 8.80
N ARG A 69 18.35 -9.58 7.49
CA ARG A 69 19.37 -9.78 6.44
C ARG A 69 20.35 -8.62 6.35
N ILE A 70 19.92 -7.38 6.58
CA ILE A 70 20.81 -6.21 6.65
C ILE A 70 21.78 -6.35 7.83
N LEU A 71 21.26 -6.73 9.00
CA LEU A 71 22.07 -6.97 10.20
C LEU A 71 23.06 -8.13 10.00
N GLU A 72 22.63 -9.21 9.37
CA GLU A 72 23.47 -10.37 9.05
C GLU A 72 24.55 -10.03 8.00
N ARG A 73 24.29 -9.08 7.09
CA ARG A 73 25.20 -8.65 6.01
C ARG A 73 26.02 -7.39 6.35
N SER A 74 26.20 -7.06 7.63
CA SER A 74 26.80 -5.80 8.09
C SER A 74 28.04 -5.32 7.31
N ALA A 75 28.20 -3.99 7.24
CA ALA A 75 29.22 -3.20 6.51
C ALA A 75 29.29 -3.38 4.98
N THR A 76 28.91 -4.54 4.45
CA THR A 76 28.93 -4.83 3.00
C THR A 76 27.57 -4.67 2.33
N ALA A 77 26.46 -4.71 3.09
CA ALA A 77 25.11 -4.47 2.59
C ALA A 77 24.99 -3.15 1.82
N GLY A 78 25.60 -2.06 2.32
CA GLY A 78 25.59 -0.76 1.64
C GLY A 78 26.39 -0.69 0.33
N ARG A 79 27.17 -1.72 -0.02
CA ARG A 79 27.93 -1.83 -1.27
C ARG A 79 27.25 -2.76 -2.29
N ASP A 80 26.21 -3.47 -1.88
CA ASP A 80 25.40 -4.33 -2.74
C ASP A 80 24.27 -3.48 -3.32
N GLU A 81 24.55 -2.79 -4.44
CA GLU A 81 23.64 -1.84 -5.08
C GLU A 81 22.27 -2.47 -5.39
N ILE A 82 22.25 -3.71 -5.89
CA ILE A 82 21.01 -4.44 -6.22
C ILE A 82 20.17 -4.69 -4.96
N PHE A 83 20.82 -5.06 -3.86
CA PHE A 83 20.14 -5.25 -2.59
C PHE A 83 19.63 -3.94 -2.00
N MET A 84 20.42 -2.87 -2.08
CA MET A 84 20.05 -1.55 -1.57
C MET A 84 18.95 -0.90 -2.41
N ASP A 85 18.94 -1.08 -3.74
CA ASP A 85 17.87 -0.60 -4.62
C ASP A 85 16.57 -1.34 -4.37
N GLY A 86 16.64 -2.67 -4.17
CA GLY A 86 15.48 -3.45 -3.73
C GLY A 86 14.97 -3.01 -2.35
N TYR A 87 15.88 -2.68 -1.42
CA TYR A 87 15.53 -2.16 -0.11
C TYR A 87 14.89 -0.77 -0.18
N ILE A 88 15.46 0.16 -0.96
CA ILE A 88 14.92 1.52 -1.16
C ILE A 88 13.56 1.45 -1.86
N SER A 89 13.42 0.57 -2.87
CA SER A 89 12.14 0.38 -3.57
C SER A 89 11.06 -0.16 -2.65
N HIS A 90 11.40 -1.11 -1.77
CA HIS A 90 10.45 -1.66 -0.79
C HIS A 90 10.15 -0.69 0.36
N LEU A 91 11.09 0.20 0.71
CA LEU A 91 10.82 1.34 1.60
C LEU A 91 9.94 2.41 0.94
N ALA A 92 10.06 2.58 -0.38
CA ALA A 92 9.28 3.50 -1.19
C ALA A 92 7.88 2.97 -1.53
N GLU A 93 7.59 1.70 -1.24
CA GLU A 93 6.22 1.17 -1.22
C GLU A 93 5.47 1.77 -0.01
N GLU A 94 5.00 3.00 -0.19
CA GLU A 94 4.17 3.67 0.79
C GLU A 94 2.76 3.07 0.76
N ALA A 95 2.27 2.62 1.92
CA ALA A 95 0.87 2.24 2.04
C ALA A 95 -0.01 3.47 1.82
N PRO A 96 -1.20 3.32 1.21
CA PRO A 96 -2.16 4.40 1.09
C PRO A 96 -2.35 5.13 2.43
N GLU A 97 -2.31 6.46 2.42
CA GLU A 97 -2.34 7.28 3.64
C GLU A 97 -3.56 6.97 4.52
N ASP A 98 -4.69 6.60 3.89
CA ASP A 98 -5.91 6.25 4.59
C ASP A 98 -5.85 4.91 5.31
N LEU A 99 -4.87 4.04 5.00
CA LEU A 99 -4.63 2.78 5.73
C LEU A 99 -3.60 2.94 6.86
N LEU A 100 -2.94 4.09 6.95
CA LEU A 100 -1.96 4.40 7.98
C LEU A 100 -2.65 4.93 9.25
N ASP A 101 -2.11 4.54 10.41
CA ASP A 101 -2.46 5.14 11.69
C ASP A 101 -1.94 6.60 11.72
N PRO A 102 -2.81 7.61 11.89
CA PRO A 102 -2.37 9.01 11.85
C PRO A 102 -1.37 9.45 12.93
N ILE A 103 -1.19 8.67 14.00
CA ILE A 103 -0.23 8.97 15.08
C ILE A 103 1.07 8.20 14.86
N LEU A 104 0.98 6.90 14.58
CA LEU A 104 2.14 6.04 14.46
C LEU A 104 2.72 5.98 13.05
N MET A 105 2.01 6.48 12.04
CA MET A 105 2.38 6.45 10.62
C MET A 105 2.74 5.03 10.15
N THR A 106 1.98 4.04 10.64
CA THR A 106 2.15 2.62 10.29
C THR A 106 0.83 2.03 9.84
N ILE A 107 0.86 0.99 9.02
CA ILE A 107 -0.36 0.31 8.55
C ILE A 107 -1.18 -0.18 9.75
N MET A 108 -2.45 0.25 9.80
CA MET A 108 -3.39 -0.19 10.83
C MET A 108 -3.63 -1.71 10.73
N ARG A 109 -3.71 -2.39 11.87
CA ARG A 109 -4.03 -3.82 11.97
C ARG A 109 -5.47 -4.04 12.41
N ASP A 110 -5.93 -3.25 13.37
CA ASP A 110 -7.30 -3.29 13.89
C ASP A 110 -7.87 -1.86 13.96
N PRO A 111 -8.36 -1.32 12.82
CA PRO A 111 -8.86 0.04 12.73
C PRO A 111 -10.14 0.22 13.56
N VAL A 112 -10.12 1.23 14.43
CA VAL A 112 -11.24 1.62 15.28
C VAL A 112 -11.52 3.11 15.15
N VAL A 113 -12.79 3.49 15.21
CA VAL A 113 -13.23 4.88 15.25
C VAL A 113 -13.46 5.34 16.69
N LEU A 114 -12.88 6.50 17.02
CA LEU A 114 -13.13 7.22 18.26
C LEU A 114 -14.44 8.00 18.17
N SER A 115 -15.00 8.38 19.33
CA SER A 115 -16.19 9.26 19.39
C SER A 115 -16.02 10.63 18.70
N SER A 116 -14.80 11.06 18.42
CA SER A 116 -14.49 12.25 17.61
C SER A 116 -14.60 12.03 16.09
N GLY A 117 -14.83 10.79 15.64
CA GLY A 117 -14.84 10.40 14.23
C GLY A 117 -13.46 10.03 13.66
N LEU A 118 -12.39 10.15 14.45
CA LEU A 118 -11.04 9.79 14.01
C LEU A 118 -10.84 8.28 14.00
N VAL A 119 -10.21 7.77 12.93
CA VAL A 119 -9.84 6.36 12.77
C VAL A 119 -8.37 6.18 13.14
N LEU A 120 -8.09 5.23 14.03
CA LEU A 120 -6.76 4.87 14.52
C LEU A 120 -6.67 3.35 14.71
N ASP A 121 -5.45 2.82 14.85
CA ASP A 121 -5.27 1.43 15.27
C ASP A 121 -5.67 1.25 16.73
N ARG A 122 -6.30 0.10 17.05
CA ARG A 122 -6.72 -0.23 18.41
C ARG A 122 -5.56 -0.14 19.42
N ASN A 123 -4.36 -0.59 19.05
CA ASN A 123 -3.21 -0.58 19.97
C ASN A 123 -2.68 0.84 20.20
N THR A 124 -2.91 1.76 19.26
CA THR A 124 -2.60 3.17 19.43
C THR A 124 -3.51 3.81 20.48
N VAL A 125 -4.81 3.48 20.47
CA VAL A 125 -5.81 4.14 21.32
C VAL A 125 -6.06 3.46 22.66
N LEU A 126 -5.97 2.14 22.73
CA LEU A 126 -6.22 1.37 23.95
C LEU A 126 -4.91 0.98 24.63
N ASP A 127 -4.93 1.06 25.95
CA ASP A 127 -3.92 0.44 26.80
C ASP A 127 -4.11 -1.08 26.79
N ALA A 128 -3.03 -1.81 26.48
CA ALA A 128 -3.08 -3.25 26.29
C ALA A 128 -3.45 -4.03 27.57
N ASN A 129 -3.14 -3.48 28.74
CA ASN A 129 -3.37 -4.14 30.03
C ASN A 129 -4.78 -3.87 30.57
N THR A 130 -5.25 -2.64 30.42
CA THR A 130 -6.51 -2.18 31.02
C THR A 130 -7.68 -2.15 30.02
N GLY A 131 -7.39 -2.19 28.72
CA GLY A 131 -8.39 -2.04 27.65
C GLY A 131 -9.03 -0.66 27.61
N LYS A 132 -8.53 0.31 28.38
CA LYS A 132 -9.07 1.67 28.46
C LYS A 132 -8.41 2.57 27.43
N LEU A 133 -9.11 3.63 27.04
CA LEU A 133 -8.53 4.68 26.22
C LEU A 133 -7.32 5.31 26.92
N LYS A 134 -6.21 5.43 26.18
CA LYS A 134 -5.02 6.18 26.57
C LYS A 134 -5.28 7.69 26.60
N PHE A 135 -6.27 8.15 25.84
CA PHE A 135 -6.59 9.56 25.68
C PHE A 135 -7.97 9.88 26.25
N LYS A 136 -8.07 10.96 27.05
CA LYS A 136 -9.36 11.53 27.47
C LYS A 136 -9.93 12.53 26.47
N THR A 137 -9.07 13.02 25.59
CA THR A 137 -9.33 14.08 24.61
C THR A 137 -8.72 13.67 23.29
N CYS A 138 -9.40 13.92 22.18
CA CYS A 138 -8.91 13.61 20.85
C CYS A 138 -7.60 14.38 20.58
N PRO A 139 -6.52 13.70 20.14
CA PRO A 139 -5.23 14.35 19.89
C PRO A 139 -5.27 15.37 18.75
N PHE A 140 -6.22 15.24 17.82
CA PHE A 140 -6.34 16.11 16.64
C PHE A 140 -7.41 17.20 16.83
N THR A 141 -8.62 16.80 17.24
CA THR A 141 -9.77 17.73 17.32
C THR A 141 -9.92 18.39 18.68
N ARG A 142 -9.16 17.94 19.69
CA ARG A 142 -9.25 18.40 21.10
C ARG A 142 -10.64 18.20 21.75
N GLN A 143 -11.53 17.45 21.12
CA GLN A 143 -12.83 17.10 21.68
C GLN A 143 -12.70 16.06 22.78
N LYS A 144 -13.57 16.15 23.80
CA LYS A 144 -13.62 15.15 24.87
C LYS A 144 -14.11 13.80 24.31
N LEU A 145 -13.37 12.74 24.59
CA LEU A 145 -13.71 11.40 24.10
C LEU A 145 -14.66 10.69 25.07
N LYS A 146 -15.61 9.94 24.50
CA LYS A 146 -16.29 8.84 25.20
C LYS A 146 -15.33 7.65 25.35
N ASN A 147 -15.60 6.76 26.29
CA ASN A 147 -14.69 5.64 26.60
C ASN A 147 -14.73 4.53 25.55
N GLU A 148 -15.79 4.48 24.73
CA GLU A 148 -16.00 3.43 23.74
C GLU A 148 -15.26 3.72 22.43
N VAL A 149 -14.80 2.65 21.79
CA VAL A 149 -14.25 2.65 20.43
C VAL A 149 -15.03 1.65 19.59
N TYR A 150 -15.25 1.97 18.31
CA TYR A 150 -16.08 1.14 17.44
C TYR A 150 -15.23 0.56 16.30
N PRO A 151 -15.25 -0.74 16.04
CA PRO A 151 -14.47 -1.35 14.96
C PRO A 151 -15.01 -0.94 13.58
N ILE A 152 -14.12 -0.67 12.63
CA ILE A 152 -14.50 -0.32 11.25
C ILE A 152 -14.28 -1.51 10.33
N MET A 153 -15.32 -2.32 10.15
CA MET A 153 -15.24 -3.56 9.35
C MET A 153 -14.89 -3.30 7.89
N PHE A 154 -15.32 -2.17 7.31
CA PHE A 154 -14.97 -1.78 5.94
C PHE A 154 -13.46 -1.59 5.76
N PHE A 155 -12.79 -0.94 6.72
CA PHE A 155 -11.33 -0.76 6.67
C PHE A 155 -10.59 -2.08 6.81
N LYS A 156 -11.10 -3.02 7.61
CA LYS A 156 -10.51 -4.36 7.70
C LYS A 156 -10.50 -5.08 6.37
N LYS A 157 -11.56 -4.94 5.57
CA LYS A 157 -11.61 -5.52 4.22
C LYS A 157 -10.54 -4.90 3.31
N ARG A 158 -10.44 -3.57 3.29
CA ARG A 158 -9.42 -2.86 2.50
C ARG A 158 -7.99 -3.19 2.91
N LEU A 159 -7.74 -3.39 4.20
CA LEU A 159 -6.43 -3.85 4.72
C LEU A 159 -6.09 -5.28 4.30
N VAL A 160 -7.09 -6.13 4.06
CA VAL A 160 -6.88 -7.48 3.49
C VAL A 160 -6.60 -7.37 2.00
N ASP A 161 -7.34 -6.53 1.28
CA ASP A 161 -7.13 -6.33 -0.17
C ASP A 161 -5.77 -5.68 -0.49
N PHE A 162 -5.19 -4.91 0.44
CA PHE A 162 -3.87 -4.28 0.30
C PHE A 162 -2.69 -5.23 0.58
N LYS A 163 -2.90 -6.28 1.39
CA LYS A 163 -1.85 -7.25 1.77
C LYS A 163 -1.72 -8.37 0.73
#